data_AF-A0A843V858-F1
#
_entry.id   AF-A0A843V858-F1
#
_cell.length_a   1.000
_cell.length_b   1.000
_cell.length_c   1.000
_cell.angle_alpha   90.00
_cell.angle_beta   90.00
_cell.angle_gamma   90.00
#
_symmetry.space_group_name_H-M   'P 1'
#
loop_
_entity.id
_entity.type
_entity.pdbx_description
1 polymer ?
#
loop_
_entity_poly.entity_id
_entity_poly.type
_entity_poly.pdbx_seq_one_letter_code
_entity_poly.pdbx_strand_id
1 'polypeptide(L)'
;LNTSRSLSDALDALCSLELQHLRNSLPDQVVVQRIEERLSALGNCISCNDHVALAHTDLDKETEELIADVLGVEVFRQTIAGNILVGSYCVFSNRGGLVHPHTSIEDLDELSTLLQVPLVAGTVNRGSEVIAAGLTANDWTAFCGSDTTATELSVIESVFKLREAQPSAIVDEMRKSLVDTYI
;
A
#
# COMPACT_ATOMS: atom_id res chain seq x y z
N LEU A 1 -27.99 -35.30 1.96
CA LEU A 1 -28.08 -33.81 1.87
C LEU A 1 -27.07 -33.09 2.77
N ASN A 2 -25.93 -33.71 3.16
CA ASN A 2 -24.95 -33.08 4.06
C ASN A 2 -23.49 -33.27 3.62
N THR A 3 -23.26 -33.56 2.34
CA THR A 3 -21.91 -33.84 1.80
C THR A 3 -21.32 -32.68 0.99
N SER A 4 -22.03 -31.56 0.83
CA SER A 4 -21.53 -30.36 0.13
C SER A 4 -20.85 -29.33 1.04
N ARG A 5 -21.05 -29.39 2.36
CA ARG A 5 -20.39 -28.46 3.32
C ARG A 5 -18.91 -28.80 3.57
N SER A 6 -18.53 -30.08 3.49
CA SER A 6 -17.15 -30.50 3.79
C SER A 6 -16.13 -30.18 2.70
N LEU A 7 -16.57 -29.77 1.50
CA LEU A 7 -15.69 -29.40 0.39
C LEU A 7 -15.48 -27.89 0.28
N SER A 8 -16.41 -27.04 0.73
CA SER A 8 -16.16 -25.58 0.80
C SER A 8 -15.14 -25.27 1.90
N ASP A 9 -15.28 -25.91 3.07
CA ASP A 9 -14.36 -25.70 4.20
C ASP A 9 -12.90 -26.09 3.90
N ALA A 10 -12.66 -26.92 2.88
CA ALA A 10 -11.33 -27.39 2.48
C ALA A 10 -10.67 -26.53 1.37
N LEU A 11 -11.44 -25.68 0.69
CA LEU A 11 -10.94 -24.70 -0.29
C LEU A 11 -10.66 -23.33 0.35
N ASP A 12 -11.00 -23.18 1.63
CA ASP A 12 -10.86 -21.94 2.37
C ASP A 12 -9.48 -21.83 3.01
N ALA A 13 -8.71 -20.81 2.61
CA ALA A 13 -7.40 -20.55 3.18
C ALA A 13 -7.46 -20.05 4.64
N LEU A 14 -8.60 -19.54 5.12
CA LEU A 14 -8.77 -19.00 6.47
C LEU A 14 -9.83 -19.80 7.25
N CYS A 15 -9.43 -20.41 8.36
CA CYS A 15 -10.32 -21.15 9.25
C CYS A 15 -11.23 -20.19 10.06
N SER A 16 -12.43 -20.64 10.43
CA SER A 16 -13.37 -19.87 11.27
C SER A 16 -12.76 -19.41 12.60
N LEU A 17 -11.83 -20.19 13.15
CA LEU A 17 -11.07 -19.84 14.34
C LEU A 17 -10.15 -18.62 14.09
N GLU A 18 -9.43 -18.59 12.98
CA GLU A 18 -8.52 -17.48 12.62
C GLU A 18 -9.30 -16.19 12.39
N LEU A 19 -10.46 -16.28 11.72
CA LEU A 19 -11.36 -15.15 11.51
C LEU A 19 -11.86 -14.58 12.85
N GLN A 20 -12.24 -15.45 13.79
CA GLN A 20 -12.63 -15.02 15.14
C GLN A 20 -11.45 -14.37 15.88
N HIS A 21 -10.24 -14.91 15.76
CA HIS A 21 -9.04 -14.31 16.36
C HIS A 21 -8.75 -12.91 15.80
N LEU A 22 -8.87 -12.71 14.49
CA LEU A 22 -8.71 -11.40 13.86
C LEU A 22 -9.75 -10.40 14.38
N ARG A 23 -11.02 -10.79 14.41
CA ARG A 23 -12.11 -9.95 14.94
C ARG A 23 -11.91 -9.56 16.39
N ASN A 24 -11.38 -10.46 17.21
CA ASN A 24 -11.11 -10.18 18.62
C ASN A 24 -9.85 -9.31 18.84
N SER A 25 -8.93 -9.27 17.88
CA SER A 25 -7.66 -8.56 17.99
C SER A 25 -7.69 -7.17 17.36
N LEU A 26 -8.62 -6.94 16.44
CA LEU A 26 -8.80 -5.67 15.75
C LEU A 26 -9.81 -4.77 16.48
N PRO A 27 -9.69 -3.44 16.38
CA PRO A 27 -10.68 -2.52 16.93
C PRO A 27 -12.05 -2.69 16.27
N ASP A 28 -13.13 -2.42 17.01
CA ASP A 28 -14.53 -2.61 16.55
C ASP A 28 -14.89 -1.85 15.26
N GLN A 29 -14.14 -0.78 14.96
CA GLN A 29 -14.32 0.02 13.74
C GLN A 29 -13.79 -0.67 12.46
N VAL A 30 -12.96 -1.71 12.60
CA VAL A 30 -12.38 -2.42 11.45
C VAL A 30 -13.32 -3.56 11.03
N VAL A 31 -13.85 -3.46 9.81
CA VAL A 31 -14.74 -4.48 9.25
C VAL A 31 -13.88 -5.63 8.70
N VAL A 32 -14.06 -6.83 9.25
CA VAL A 32 -13.41 -8.05 8.76
C VAL A 32 -14.40 -8.83 7.91
N GLN A 33 -14.22 -8.74 6.59
CA GLN A 33 -15.04 -9.41 5.59
C GLN A 33 -14.24 -10.49 4.85
N ARG A 34 -14.88 -11.63 4.60
CA ARG A 34 -14.33 -12.70 3.77
C ARG A 34 -14.76 -12.48 2.31
N ILE A 35 -13.81 -12.67 1.40
CA ILE A 35 -13.99 -12.54 -0.03
C ILE A 35 -13.62 -13.87 -0.69
N GLU A 36 -14.47 -14.36 -1.58
CA GLU A 36 -14.20 -15.55 -2.38
C GLU A 36 -13.67 -15.13 -3.75
N GLU A 37 -12.35 -15.09 -3.88
CA GLU A 37 -11.67 -14.70 -5.12
C GLU A 37 -10.83 -15.88 -5.66
N ARG A 38 -10.83 -16.08 -6.99
CA ARG A 38 -10.22 -17.26 -7.63
C ARG A 38 -8.99 -16.94 -8.49
N LEU A 39 -8.67 -15.67 -8.71
CA LEU A 39 -7.55 -15.26 -9.56
C LEU A 39 -6.18 -15.45 -8.90
N SER A 40 -5.97 -14.82 -7.75
CA SER A 40 -4.72 -14.88 -6.97
C SER A 40 -5.00 -14.53 -5.50
N ALA A 41 -3.96 -14.47 -4.68
CA ALA A 41 -4.07 -13.95 -3.32
C ALA A 41 -4.50 -12.47 -3.36
N LEU A 42 -5.44 -12.09 -2.48
CA LEU A 42 -5.97 -10.72 -2.41
C LEU A 42 -4.87 -9.65 -2.31
N GLY A 43 -3.82 -9.91 -1.52
CA GLY A 43 -2.68 -8.98 -1.37
C GLY A 43 -1.83 -8.79 -2.63
N ASN A 44 -1.89 -9.69 -3.62
CA ASN A 44 -1.24 -9.48 -4.91
C ASN A 44 -2.12 -8.70 -5.89
N CYS A 45 -3.44 -8.84 -5.73
CA CYS A 45 -4.43 -8.22 -6.62
C CYS A 45 -4.82 -6.81 -6.20
N ILE A 46 -4.60 -6.43 -4.93
CA ILE A 46 -5.11 -5.19 -4.35
C ILE A 46 -3.97 -4.44 -3.67
N SER A 47 -3.87 -3.14 -3.95
CA SER A 47 -3.00 -2.19 -3.22
C SER A 47 -3.84 -0.97 -2.86
N CYS A 48 -3.89 -0.56 -1.60
CA CYS A 48 -4.83 0.46 -1.14
C CYS A 48 -4.23 1.40 -0.09
N ASN A 49 -4.76 2.62 -0.04
CA ASN A 49 -4.63 3.55 1.07
C ASN A 49 -6.02 3.90 1.64
N ASP A 50 -6.14 4.95 2.46
CA ASP A 50 -7.41 5.31 3.13
C ASP A 50 -8.41 6.04 2.20
N HIS A 51 -8.05 6.27 0.93
CA HIS A 51 -8.85 7.05 -0.01
C HIS A 51 -9.12 6.32 -1.33
N VAL A 52 -8.14 5.55 -1.80
CA VAL A 52 -8.11 4.93 -3.12
C VAL A 52 -7.51 3.52 -3.03
N ALA A 53 -8.06 2.60 -3.81
CA ALA A 53 -7.52 1.26 -4.03
C ALA A 53 -7.26 1.01 -5.51
N LEU A 54 -6.12 0.41 -5.81
CA LEU A 54 -5.82 -0.20 -7.10
C LEU A 54 -6.14 -1.68 -7.04
N ALA A 55 -6.84 -2.17 -8.04
CA ALA A 55 -7.21 -3.56 -8.17
C ALA A 55 -6.79 -4.15 -9.52
N HIS A 56 -6.69 -5.48 -9.55
CA HIS A 56 -6.50 -6.27 -10.75
C HIS A 56 -7.56 -5.97 -11.83
N THR A 57 -7.17 -5.88 -13.10
CA THR A 57 -8.09 -5.51 -14.20
C THR A 57 -9.23 -6.50 -14.39
N ASP A 58 -8.95 -7.78 -14.21
CA ASP A 58 -9.90 -8.88 -14.40
C ASP A 58 -10.72 -9.21 -13.14
N LEU A 59 -10.68 -8.37 -12.10
CA LEU A 59 -11.45 -8.59 -10.87
C LEU A 59 -12.96 -8.61 -11.19
N ASP A 60 -13.71 -9.52 -10.56
CA ASP A 60 -15.16 -9.54 -10.71
C ASP A 60 -15.80 -8.27 -10.13
N LYS A 61 -16.87 -7.77 -10.78
CA LYS A 61 -17.54 -6.53 -10.36
C LYS A 61 -18.14 -6.62 -8.96
N GLU A 62 -18.64 -7.81 -8.60
CA GLU A 62 -19.13 -8.08 -7.24
C GLU A 62 -18.02 -7.97 -6.20
N THR A 63 -16.82 -8.50 -6.50
CA THR A 63 -15.65 -8.37 -5.63
C THR A 63 -15.18 -6.91 -5.52
N GLU A 64 -15.19 -6.17 -6.63
CA GLU A 64 -14.85 -4.74 -6.64
C GLU A 64 -15.80 -3.91 -5.77
N GLU A 65 -17.11 -4.07 -5.94
CA GLU A 65 -18.13 -3.38 -5.15
C GLU A 65 -17.98 -3.71 -3.66
N LEU A 66 -17.72 -4.97 -3.32
CA LEU A 66 -17.49 -5.39 -1.95
C LEU A 66 -16.23 -4.77 -1.34
N ILE A 67 -15.13 -4.65 -2.10
CA ILE A 67 -13.91 -3.96 -1.63
C ILE A 67 -14.19 -2.48 -1.38
N ALA A 68 -14.88 -1.82 -2.31
CA ALA A 68 -15.24 -0.41 -2.18
C ALA A 68 -16.11 -0.16 -0.94
N ASP A 69 -17.10 -1.02 -0.68
CA ASP A 69 -18.01 -0.91 0.46
C ASP A 69 -17.33 -1.22 1.80
N VAL A 70 -16.45 -2.23 1.84
CA VAL A 70 -15.78 -2.65 3.09
C VAL A 70 -14.67 -1.68 3.48
N LEU A 71 -13.87 -1.23 2.51
CA LEU A 71 -12.77 -0.29 2.76
C LEU A 71 -13.23 1.17 2.79
N GLY A 72 -14.36 1.50 2.15
CA GLY A 72 -14.86 2.86 2.02
C GLY A 72 -14.03 3.74 1.09
N VAL A 73 -13.44 3.14 0.04
CA VAL A 73 -12.49 3.79 -0.88
C VAL A 73 -12.91 3.62 -2.34
N GLU A 74 -12.44 4.51 -3.21
CA GLU A 74 -12.65 4.37 -4.65
C GLU A 74 -11.70 3.31 -5.23
N VAL A 75 -12.24 2.32 -5.94
CA VAL A 75 -11.45 1.24 -6.54
C VAL A 75 -11.21 1.53 -8.01
N PHE A 76 -9.96 1.49 -8.45
CA PHE A 76 -9.56 1.62 -9.84
C PHE A 76 -8.85 0.37 -10.34
N ARG A 77 -9.30 -0.12 -11.49
CA ARG A 77 -8.66 -1.22 -12.21
C ARG A 77 -7.50 -0.67 -13.03
N GLN A 78 -6.28 -1.03 -12.67
CA GLN A 78 -5.09 -0.50 -13.35
C GLN A 78 -3.99 -1.56 -13.44
N THR A 79 -2.98 -1.30 -14.29
CA THR A 79 -1.76 -2.11 -14.41
C THR A 79 -0.53 -1.28 -14.07
N ILE A 80 0.54 -1.93 -13.62
CA ILE A 80 1.78 -1.26 -13.21
C ILE A 80 2.93 -1.86 -14.01
N ALA A 81 3.53 -1.04 -14.88
CA ALA A 81 4.56 -1.49 -15.83
C ALA A 81 4.12 -2.70 -16.67
N GLY A 82 2.84 -2.73 -17.09
CA GLY A 82 2.25 -3.85 -17.84
C GLY A 82 1.90 -5.09 -17.01
N ASN A 83 2.10 -5.06 -15.68
CA ASN A 83 1.70 -6.14 -14.79
C ASN A 83 0.31 -5.90 -14.20
N ILE A 84 -0.49 -6.97 -14.17
CA ILE A 84 -1.85 -7.00 -13.62
C ILE A 84 -1.88 -7.14 -12.08
N LEU A 85 -0.78 -7.61 -11.47
CA LEU A 85 -0.65 -7.83 -10.03
C LEU A 85 -0.22 -6.55 -9.31
N VAL A 86 -1.10 -5.56 -9.26
CA VAL A 86 -0.82 -4.24 -8.67
C VAL A 86 -0.34 -4.31 -7.22
N GLY A 87 -0.87 -5.25 -6.43
CA GLY A 87 -0.51 -5.47 -5.03
C GLY A 87 0.90 -6.00 -4.84
N SER A 88 1.48 -6.69 -5.82
CA SER A 88 2.87 -7.17 -5.75
C SER A 88 3.89 -6.10 -6.12
N TYR A 89 3.52 -5.20 -7.04
CA TYR A 89 4.43 -4.27 -7.70
C TYR A 89 4.28 -2.81 -7.26
N CYS A 90 3.35 -2.53 -6.35
CA CYS A 90 3.13 -1.19 -5.82
C CYS A 90 2.75 -1.21 -4.34
N VAL A 91 3.43 -0.35 -3.59
CA VAL A 91 3.12 -0.06 -2.19
C VAL A 91 2.97 1.44 -2.08
N PHE A 92 1.82 1.90 -1.61
CA PHE A 92 1.57 3.31 -1.39
C PHE A 92 0.84 3.54 -0.07
N SER A 93 0.99 4.76 0.42
CA SER A 93 0.38 5.29 1.65
C SER A 93 -0.41 6.55 1.32
N ASN A 94 -0.92 7.26 2.32
CA ASN A 94 -1.56 8.56 2.11
C ASN A 94 -0.55 9.67 1.78
N ARG A 95 0.76 9.43 1.96
CA ARG A 95 1.83 10.42 1.79
C ARG A 95 2.59 10.31 0.47
N GLY A 96 2.65 9.11 -0.07
CA GLY A 96 3.41 8.74 -1.26
C GLY A 96 3.49 7.23 -1.44
N GLY A 97 4.11 6.80 -2.54
CA GLY A 97 4.25 5.37 -2.86
C GLY A 97 5.43 5.03 -3.76
N LEU A 98 5.79 3.76 -3.73
CA LEU A 98 6.85 3.17 -4.52
C LEU A 98 6.24 2.15 -5.50
N VAL A 99 6.59 2.29 -6.78
CA VAL A 99 6.13 1.41 -7.86
C VAL A 99 7.30 0.69 -8.52
N HIS A 100 6.98 -0.29 -9.35
CA HIS A 100 7.92 -1.05 -10.17
C HIS A 100 8.94 -0.15 -10.91
N PRO A 101 10.24 -0.51 -10.96
CA PRO A 101 11.29 0.36 -11.52
C PRO A 101 11.16 0.61 -13.02
N HIS A 102 10.53 -0.30 -13.77
CA HIS A 102 10.29 -0.14 -15.21
C HIS A 102 8.97 0.57 -15.56
N THR A 103 8.31 1.19 -14.59
CA THR A 103 7.11 2.00 -14.84
C THR A 103 7.50 3.23 -15.66
N SER A 104 6.77 3.53 -16.74
CA SER A 104 7.08 4.69 -17.58
C SER A 104 6.79 5.99 -16.83
N ILE A 105 7.40 7.09 -17.26
CA ILE A 105 7.16 8.42 -16.65
C ILE A 105 5.70 8.84 -16.87
N GLU A 106 5.12 8.50 -18.03
CA GLU A 106 3.72 8.76 -18.36
C GLU A 106 2.78 8.00 -17.41
N ASP A 107 3.02 6.70 -17.18
CA ASP A 107 2.23 5.89 -16.24
C ASP A 107 2.40 6.39 -14.79
N LEU A 108 3.61 6.80 -14.41
CA LEU A 108 3.88 7.37 -13.08
C LEU A 108 3.06 8.65 -12.84
N ASP A 109 3.03 9.56 -13.82
CA ASP A 109 2.28 10.81 -13.72
C ASP A 109 0.77 10.56 -13.71
N GLU A 110 0.28 9.61 -14.50
CA GLU A 110 -1.11 9.16 -14.49
C GLU A 110 -1.50 8.58 -13.13
N LEU A 111 -0.72 7.63 -12.61
CA LEU A 111 -0.97 6.99 -11.31
C LEU A 111 -0.86 7.99 -10.15
N SER A 112 0.11 8.91 -10.20
CA SER A 112 0.27 9.97 -9.19
C SER A 112 -0.95 10.91 -9.18
N THR A 113 -1.48 11.24 -10.36
CA THR A 113 -2.71 12.03 -10.50
C THR A 113 -3.93 11.26 -10.03
N LEU A 114 -4.02 9.96 -10.33
CA LEU A 114 -5.14 9.12 -9.90
C LEU A 114 -5.18 8.94 -8.38
N LEU A 115 -4.03 8.63 -7.77
CA LEU A 115 -3.91 8.37 -6.33
C LEU A 115 -3.80 9.65 -5.50
N GLN A 116 -3.59 10.81 -6.13
CA GLN A 116 -3.35 12.10 -5.48
C GLN A 116 -2.15 12.11 -4.51
N VAL A 117 -1.19 11.20 -4.71
CA VAL A 117 0.03 11.08 -3.90
C VAL A 117 1.26 10.93 -4.80
N PRO A 118 2.43 11.47 -4.39
CA PRO A 118 3.64 11.34 -5.18
C PRO A 118 4.10 9.88 -5.27
N LEU A 119 4.37 9.42 -6.49
CA LEU A 119 4.91 8.10 -6.75
C LEU A 119 6.34 8.18 -7.29
N VAL A 120 7.15 7.20 -6.94
CA VAL A 120 8.51 7.03 -7.44
C VAL A 120 8.70 5.59 -7.89
N ALA A 121 9.37 5.40 -9.03
CA ALA A 121 9.83 4.08 -9.45
C ALA A 121 11.16 3.74 -8.75
N GLY A 122 11.24 2.55 -8.16
CA GLY A 122 12.44 2.11 -7.47
C GLY A 122 12.44 0.62 -7.17
N THR A 123 13.42 0.17 -6.39
CA THR A 123 13.60 -1.24 -6.01
C THR A 123 13.76 -1.39 -4.52
N VAL A 124 13.62 -2.64 -4.06
CA VAL A 124 13.86 -3.04 -2.66
C VAL A 124 14.81 -4.23 -2.64
N ASN A 125 15.42 -4.57 -1.49
CA ASN A 125 16.25 -5.78 -1.36
C ASN A 125 17.35 -5.96 -2.43
N ARG A 126 18.13 -4.91 -2.72
CA ARG A 126 19.23 -4.93 -3.73
C ARG A 126 18.75 -5.16 -5.16
N GLY A 127 17.74 -4.40 -5.59
CA GLY A 127 17.27 -4.43 -6.98
C GLY A 127 16.12 -5.40 -7.23
N SER A 128 15.42 -5.87 -6.20
CA SER A 128 14.17 -6.59 -6.38
C SER A 128 13.08 -5.66 -6.88
N GLU A 129 12.42 -6.10 -7.95
CA GLU A 129 11.31 -5.40 -8.60
C GLU A 129 9.96 -5.66 -7.90
N VAL A 130 9.91 -6.67 -7.02
CA VAL A 130 8.70 -7.05 -6.27
C VAL A 130 8.62 -6.24 -4.99
N ILE A 131 8.07 -5.02 -5.11
CA ILE A 131 8.08 -4.02 -4.05
C ILE A 131 7.37 -4.51 -2.78
N ALA A 132 6.15 -5.05 -2.91
CA ALA A 132 5.34 -5.43 -1.76
C ALA A 132 5.87 -6.66 -1.00
N ALA A 133 6.70 -7.49 -1.64
CA ALA A 133 7.37 -8.60 -0.95
C ALA A 133 8.49 -8.11 -0.02
N GLY A 134 9.06 -6.94 -0.31
CA GLY A 134 10.21 -6.38 0.39
C GLY A 134 9.94 -5.11 1.19
N LEU A 135 8.73 -4.56 1.11
CA LEU A 135 8.36 -3.29 1.73
C LEU A 135 6.90 -3.31 2.18
N THR A 136 6.64 -2.85 3.39
CA THR A 136 5.31 -2.50 3.88
C THR A 136 5.42 -1.15 4.57
N ALA A 137 4.58 -0.20 4.17
CA ALA A 137 4.65 1.17 4.67
C ALA A 137 3.27 1.66 5.09
N ASN A 138 3.26 2.51 6.11
CA ASN A 138 2.14 3.36 6.46
C ASN A 138 2.64 4.81 6.54
N ASP A 139 1.78 5.72 6.99
CA ASP A 139 2.09 7.16 6.99
C ASP A 139 3.25 7.57 7.92
N TRP A 140 3.69 6.72 8.84
CA TRP A 140 4.65 7.08 9.90
C TRP A 140 5.81 6.10 10.05
N THR A 141 5.73 4.91 9.47
CA THR A 141 6.80 3.91 9.47
C THR A 141 6.79 3.08 8.19
N ALA A 142 7.97 2.61 7.78
CA ALA A 142 8.12 1.60 6.75
C ALA A 142 9.03 0.48 7.24
N PHE A 143 8.62 -0.75 6.97
CA PHE A 143 9.42 -1.95 7.17
C PHE A 143 9.88 -2.46 5.83
N CYS A 144 11.18 -2.70 5.69
CA CYS A 144 11.76 -3.27 4.48
C CYS A 144 12.64 -4.48 4.80
N GLY A 145 12.92 -5.31 3.80
CA GLY A 145 13.80 -6.45 3.97
C GLY A 145 15.25 -6.04 4.29
N SER A 146 15.97 -6.92 4.99
CA SER A 146 17.32 -6.65 5.53
C SER A 146 18.39 -6.39 4.47
N ASP A 147 18.16 -6.84 3.25
CA ASP A 147 19.09 -6.65 2.14
C ASP A 147 18.93 -5.28 1.46
N THR A 148 17.89 -4.52 1.79
CA THR A 148 17.62 -3.20 1.21
C THR A 148 18.80 -2.25 1.45
N THR A 149 19.29 -1.66 0.36
CA THR A 149 20.49 -0.82 0.36
C THR A 149 20.22 0.56 0.94
N ALA A 150 21.27 1.26 1.40
CA ALA A 150 21.15 2.63 1.92
C ALA A 150 20.56 3.62 0.88
N THR A 151 20.82 3.39 -0.40
CA THR A 151 20.24 4.17 -1.50
C THR A 151 18.75 3.91 -1.66
N GLU A 152 18.31 2.66 -1.61
CA GLU A 152 16.88 2.30 -1.65
C GLU A 152 16.14 2.85 -0.43
N LEU A 153 16.73 2.71 0.77
CA LEU A 153 16.21 3.29 2.01
C LEU A 153 16.03 4.80 1.92
N SER A 154 17.01 5.53 1.37
CA SER A 154 16.91 6.98 1.21
C SER A 154 15.77 7.40 0.28
N VAL A 155 15.45 6.59 -0.75
CA VAL A 155 14.31 6.84 -1.65
C VAL A 155 13.00 6.57 -0.92
N ILE A 156 12.90 5.45 -0.20
CA ILE A 156 11.72 5.07 0.60
C ILE A 156 11.43 6.14 1.67
N GLU A 157 12.44 6.55 2.44
CA GLU A 157 12.27 7.59 3.47
C GLU A 157 11.76 8.92 2.89
N SER A 158 12.23 9.27 1.69
CA SER A 158 11.85 10.51 0.99
C SER A 158 10.42 10.45 0.46
N VAL A 159 10.05 9.38 -0.25
CA VAL A 159 8.74 9.29 -0.92
C VAL A 159 7.60 9.12 0.08
N PHE A 160 7.80 8.33 1.15
CA PHE A 160 6.81 8.15 2.21
C PHE A 160 6.82 9.29 3.25
N LYS A 161 7.74 10.26 3.14
CA LYS A 161 7.88 11.40 4.07
C LYS A 161 7.94 10.95 5.52
N LEU A 162 8.77 9.93 5.80
CA LEU A 162 8.89 9.31 7.13
C LEU A 162 9.77 10.14 8.07
N ARG A 163 10.71 10.90 7.50
CA ARG A 163 11.40 11.94 8.27
C ARG A 163 10.48 13.13 8.36
N GLU A 164 10.06 13.47 9.57
CA GLU A 164 9.70 14.85 9.85
C GLU A 164 10.91 15.69 9.45
N ALA A 165 10.72 16.49 8.40
CA ALA A 165 11.62 17.57 8.13
C ALA A 165 11.57 18.45 9.40
N GLN A 166 12.56 18.31 10.27
CA GLN A 166 12.99 19.39 11.15
C GLN A 166 14.02 20.28 10.41
N PRO A 167 13.60 21.11 9.43
CA PRO A 167 14.29 22.35 9.19
C PRO A 167 13.47 23.54 9.72
N SER A 168 12.16 23.40 9.98
CA SER A 168 11.36 24.54 10.45
C SER A 168 11.71 24.99 11.87
N ALA A 169 11.90 24.07 12.82
CA ALA A 169 12.25 24.42 14.19
C ALA A 169 13.60 25.15 14.27
N ILE A 170 14.61 24.67 13.54
CA ILE A 170 15.95 25.27 13.52
C ILE A 170 15.96 26.58 12.73
N VAL A 171 15.25 26.67 11.60
CA VAL A 171 15.19 27.90 10.79
C VAL A 171 14.37 28.99 11.49
N ASP A 172 13.29 28.65 12.20
CA ASP A 172 12.52 29.63 12.99
C ASP A 172 13.29 30.09 14.23
N GLU A 173 14.09 29.22 14.85
CA GLU A 173 15.00 29.59 15.95
C GLU A 173 16.17 30.46 15.47
N MET A 174 16.74 30.15 14.30
CA MET A 174 17.74 31.00 13.63
C MET A 174 17.17 32.36 13.18
N ARG A 175 15.92 32.41 12.72
CA ARG A 175 15.25 33.68 12.39
C ARG A 175 14.96 34.51 13.65
N LYS A 176 14.51 33.90 14.75
CA LYS A 176 14.27 34.59 16.02
C LYS A 176 15.55 35.21 16.59
N SER A 177 16.64 34.44 16.63
CA SER A 177 17.94 34.93 17.12
C SER A 177 18.52 36.10 16.29
N LEU A 178 18.30 36.12 14.98
CA LEU A 178 18.71 37.24 14.13
C LEU A 178 17.88 38.52 14.37
N VAL A 179 16.60 38.39 14.72
CA VAL A 179 15.71 39.54 14.98
C VAL A 179 16.03 40.18 16.34
N ASP A 180 16.38 39.39 17.37
CA ASP A 180 16.75 39.91 18.70
C ASP A 180 18.12 40.63 18.72
N THR A 181 18.93 40.52 17.66
CA THR A 181 20.21 41.23 17.56
C THR A 181 20.05 42.67 17.03
N TYR A 182 18.86 43.02 16.50
CA TYR A 182 18.59 44.31 15.84
C TYR A 182 17.58 45.20 16.59
N ILE A 183 17.23 44.86 17.84
CA ILE A 183 16.41 45.69 18.75
C ILE A 183 17.26 46.13 19.95
#